data_AF-A0A2E0ECI7-F1
#
_entry.id   AF-A0A2E0ECI7-F1
#
_cell.length_a   1.000
_cell.length_b   1.000
_cell.length_c   1.000
_cell.angle_alpha   90.00
_cell.angle_beta   90.00
_cell.angle_gamma   90.00
#
_symmetry.space_group_name_H-M   'P 1'
#
loop_
_entity.id
_entity.type
_entity.pdbx_description
1 polymer ?
#
loop_
_entity_poly.entity_id
_entity_poly.type
_entity_poly.pdbx_seq_one_letter_code
_entity_poly.pdbx_strand_id
1 'polypeptide(L)' 'MFIIRSLFDYDMSVTRGLIFSLVSMIPAMILGLVSYILLGGVTSSPDSSDFMFGPCYGVPFFIIILAFIYGFREQPELE' A
#
# COMPACT_ATOMS: atom_id res chain seq x y z
N MET A 1 21.79 -19.27 19.08
CA MET A 1 21.90 -17.80 18.97
C MET A 1 21.58 -17.28 17.57
N PHE A 2 22.07 -17.90 16.48
CA PHE A 2 21.75 -17.51 15.09
C PHE A 2 20.25 -17.60 14.72
N ILE A 3 19.56 -18.66 15.15
CA ILE A 3 18.13 -18.88 14.84
C ILE A 3 17.23 -17.82 15.50
N ILE A 4 17.55 -17.43 16.75
CA ILE A 4 16.78 -16.45 17.51
C ILE A 4 16.93 -15.05 16.89
N ARG A 5 18.11 -14.73 16.38
CA ARG A 5 18.39 -13.45 15.70
C ARG A 5 17.66 -13.35 14.36
N SER A 6 17.71 -14.42 13.55
CA SER A 6 16.96 -14.52 12.28
C SER A 6 15.44 -14.37 12.44
N LEU A 7 14.86 -14.85 13.55
CA LEU A 7 13.44 -14.71 13.82
C LEU A 7 13.06 -13.26 14.15
N PHE A 8 13.90 -12.59 14.94
CA PHE A 8 13.69 -11.20 15.34
C PHE A 8 13.89 -10.22 14.17
N ASP A 9 14.87 -10.49 13.30
CA ASP A 9 15.10 -9.71 12.07
C ASP A 9 13.93 -9.83 11.07
N TYR A 10 13.28 -10.99 11.02
CA TYR A 10 12.07 -11.20 10.22
C TYR A 10 10.88 -10.41 10.79
N ASP A 11 10.67 -10.44 12.11
CA ASP A 11 9.60 -9.71 12.80
C ASP A 11 9.70 -8.19 12.59
N MET A 12 10.92 -7.65 12.67
CA MET A 12 11.19 -6.23 12.45
C MET A 12 10.98 -5.81 10.99
N SER A 13 11.40 -6.63 10.02
CA SER A 13 11.18 -6.38 8.59
C SER A 13 9.70 -6.42 8.21
N VAL A 14 8.94 -7.42 8.70
CA VAL A 14 7.49 -7.52 8.49
C VAL A 14 6.77 -6.33 9.12
N THR A 15 7.10 -5.99 10.37
CA THR A 15 6.50 -4.85 11.08
C THR A 15 6.72 -3.55 10.31
N ARG A 16 7.94 -3.30 9.81
CA ARG A 16 8.22 -2.13 8.98
C ARG A 16 7.43 -2.17 7.66
N GLY A 17 7.37 -3.30 6.97
CA GLY A 17 6.54 -3.50 5.78
C GLY A 17 5.07 -3.10 6.03
N LEU A 18 4.49 -3.55 7.15
CA LEU A 18 3.14 -3.21 7.55
C LEU A 18 2.96 -1.70 7.83
N ILE A 19 3.92 -1.06 8.51
CA ILE A 19 3.86 0.38 8.79
C ILE A 19 3.90 1.19 7.49
N PHE A 20 4.81 0.86 6.57
CA PHE A 20 4.88 1.54 5.26
C PHE A 20 3.58 1.33 4.46
N SER A 21 3.05 0.11 4.46
CA SER A 21 1.77 -0.21 3.82
C SER A 21 0.62 0.61 4.41
N LEU A 22 0.55 0.74 5.74
CA LEU A 22 -0.46 1.53 6.45
C LEU A 22 -0.35 3.03 6.14
N VAL A 23 0.85 3.60 6.21
CA VAL A 23 1.09 5.02 5.90
C VAL A 23 0.77 5.31 4.43
N SER A 24 1.02 4.35 3.54
CA SER A 24 0.71 4.49 2.11
C SER A 24 -0.79 4.47 1.77
N MET A 25 -1.69 4.10 2.70
CA MET A 25 -3.13 4.05 2.41
C MET A 25 -3.68 5.39 1.92
N ILE A 26 -3.34 6.49 2.59
CA ILE A 26 -3.84 7.83 2.23
C ILE A 26 -3.40 8.20 0.80
N PRO A 27 -2.09 8.21 0.44
CA PRO A 27 -1.66 8.54 -0.91
C PRO A 27 -2.17 7.53 -1.95
N ALA A 28 -2.30 6.25 -1.60
CA ALA A 28 -2.85 5.22 -2.48
C ALA A 28 -4.33 5.50 -2.84
N MET A 29 -5.15 5.89 -1.86
CA MET A 29 -6.55 6.26 -2.09
C MET A 29 -6.69 7.53 -2.91
N ILE A 30 -5.82 8.52 -2.71
CA ILE A 30 -5.78 9.74 -3.53
C ILE A 30 -5.45 9.39 -4.98
N LEU A 31 -4.44 8.54 -5.22
CA LEU A 31 -4.09 8.08 -6.57
C LEU A 31 -5.21 7.25 -7.21
N GLY A 32 -5.91 6.43 -6.43
CA GLY A 32 -7.13 5.74 -6.86
C GLY A 32 -8.20 6.71 -7.34
N LEU A 33 -8.50 7.74 -6.55
CA LEU A 33 -9.47 8.79 -6.92
C LEU A 33 -9.05 9.56 -8.18
N VAL A 34 -7.78 9.95 -8.29
CA VAL A 34 -7.25 10.62 -9.48
C VAL A 34 -7.42 9.73 -10.70
N SER A 35 -7.07 8.45 -10.61
CA SER A 35 -7.23 7.51 -11.71
C SER A 35 -8.69 7.29 -12.11
N TYR A 36 -9.62 7.28 -11.14
CA TYR A 36 -11.06 7.19 -11.39
C TYR A 36 -11.57 8.38 -12.20
N ILE A 37 -11.16 9.61 -11.85
CA ILE A 37 -11.54 10.83 -12.58
C ILE A 37 -10.95 10.83 -13.99
N LEU A 38 -9.67 10.44 -14.14
CA LEU A 38 -9.01 10.39 -15.45
C LEU A 38 -9.63 9.37 -16.40
N LEU A 39 -10.16 8.27 -15.87
CA LEU A 39 -10.83 7.23 -16.64
C LEU A 39 -12.32 7.53 -16.92
N GLY A 40 -12.82 8.71 -16.50
CA GLY A 40 -14.19 9.15 -16.78
C GLY A 40 -15.23 8.66 -15.77
N GLY A 41 -14.82 8.33 -14.55
CA GLY A 41 -15.73 7.97 -13.47
C GLY A 41 -16.74 9.09 -13.15
N VAL A 42 -17.93 8.73 -12.72
CA VAL A 42 -18.98 9.68 -12.33
C VAL A 42 -18.61 10.43 -11.06
N THR A 43 -18.67 11.77 -11.10
CA THR A 43 -18.28 12.65 -9.98
C THR A 43 -19.47 13.35 -9.33
N SER A 44 -20.65 13.29 -9.95
CA SER A 44 -21.87 13.91 -9.48
C SER A 44 -22.74 12.85 -8.80
N SER A 45 -22.75 12.84 -7.47
CA SER A 45 -23.50 11.88 -6.65
C SER A 45 -23.27 10.41 -7.06
N PRO A 46 -22.00 9.93 -7.07
CA PRO A 46 -21.71 8.54 -7.41
C PRO A 46 -22.35 7.57 -6.41
N ASP A 47 -22.97 6.51 -6.92
CA ASP A 47 -23.34 5.37 -6.09
C ASP A 47 -22.18 4.35 -6.02
N SER A 48 -22.19 3.50 -4.99
CA SER A 48 -21.23 2.40 -4.87
C SER A 48 -21.19 1.47 -6.08
N SER A 49 -22.30 1.38 -6.83
CA SER A 49 -22.41 0.62 -8.07
C SER A 49 -21.69 1.26 -9.27
N ASP A 50 -21.39 2.55 -9.21
CA ASP A 50 -20.70 3.28 -10.28
C ASP A 50 -19.16 3.17 -10.16
N PHE A 51 -18.67 2.59 -9.06
CA PHE A 51 -17.22 2.49 -8.82
C PHE A 51 -16.56 1.48 -9.76
N MET A 52 -15.63 1.99 -10.57
CA MET A 52 -14.84 1.18 -11.47
C MET A 52 -13.83 0.34 -10.67
N PHE A 53 -13.82 -0.97 -10.92
CA PHE A 53 -13.00 -1.89 -10.13
C PHE A 53 -11.49 -1.56 -10.15
N GLY A 54 -10.97 -1.19 -11.32
CA GLY A 54 -9.56 -0.86 -11.53
C GLY A 54 -9.05 0.30 -10.66
N PRO A 55 -9.56 1.52 -10.84
CA PRO A 55 -9.08 2.68 -10.09
C PRO A 55 -9.49 2.68 -8.60
N CYS A 56 -10.65 2.11 -8.24
CA CYS A 56 -11.15 2.15 -6.87
C CYS A 56 -10.57 1.06 -5.96
N TYR A 57 -10.16 -0.09 -6.52
CA TYR A 57 -9.59 -1.19 -5.73
C TYR A 57 -8.20 -1.61 -6.23
N GLY A 58 -8.02 -1.73 -7.54
CA GLY A 58 -6.75 -2.17 -8.13
C GLY A 58 -5.59 -1.21 -7.87
N VAL A 59 -5.77 0.08 -8.15
CA VAL A 59 -4.72 1.10 -7.97
C VAL A 59 -4.30 1.22 -6.50
N PRO A 60 -5.23 1.40 -5.52
CA PRO A 60 -4.85 1.48 -4.12
C PRO A 60 -4.17 0.20 -3.63
N PHE A 61 -4.70 -0.97 -3.99
CA PHE A 61 -4.16 -2.26 -3.57
C PHE A 61 -2.73 -2.47 -4.08
N PHE A 62 -2.46 -2.13 -5.35
CA PHE A 62 -1.14 -2.27 -5.93
C PHE A 62 -0.10 -1.39 -5.23
N ILE A 63 -0.44 -0.13 -4.94
CA ILE A 63 0.45 0.80 -4.23
C ILE A 63 0.75 0.29 -2.82
N ILE A 64 -0.28 -0.17 -2.09
CA ILE A 64 -0.16 -0.70 -0.73
C ILE A 64 0.74 -1.95 -0.70
N ILE A 65 0.64 -2.82 -1.71
CA ILE A 65 1.54 -3.99 -1.86
C ILE A 65 2.97 -3.56 -2.15
N LEU A 66 3.18 -2.62 -3.07
CA LEU A 66 4.52 -2.14 -3.38
C LEU A 66 5.18 -1.50 -2.16
N ALA A 67 4.43 -0.70 -1.38
CA ALA A 67 4.90 -0.12 -0.13
C ALA A 67 5.26 -1.19 0.91
N PHE A 68 4.47 -2.27 0.99
CA PHE A 68 4.78 -3.40 1.86
C PHE A 68 6.08 -4.10 1.44
N ILE A 69 6.23 -4.43 0.15
CA ILE A 69 7.43 -5.07 -0.38
C ILE A 69 8.67 -4.19 -0.18
N TYR A 70 8.52 -2.87 -0.39
CA TYR A 70 9.59 -1.90 -0.15
C TYR A 70 10.00 -1.92 1.33
N GLY A 71 9.05 -1.76 2.26
CA GLY A 71 9.31 -1.77 3.69
C GLY A 71 9.85 -3.11 4.21
N PHE A 72 9.52 -4.24 3.56
CA PHE A 72 10.08 -5.54 3.87
C PHE A 72 11.56 -5.66 3.44
N ARG A 73 11.91 -5.10 2.27
CA ARG A 73 13.24 -5.23 1.68
C ARG A 73 14.28 -4.29 2.27
N GLU A 74 13.89 -3.13 2.77
CA GLU A 74 14.83 -2.17 3.34
C GLU A 74 15.64 -2.86 4.46
N GLN A 75 16.91 -2.54 4.65
CA GLN A 75 17.66 -2.94 5.85
C GLN A 75 17.84 -1.65 6.65
N PRO A 76 17.67 -1.65 7.98
CA PRO A 76 18.05 -0.48 8.75
C PRO A 76 19.56 -0.28 8.55
N GLU A 77 19.93 0.75 7.79
CA GLU A 77 21.31 1.21 7.70
C GLU A 77 21.68 1.75 9.09
N LEU A 78 22.39 0.91 9.84
CA LEU A 78 23.00 1.28 11.10
C LEU A 78 24.19 2.19 10.76
N GLU A 79 23.93 3.50 10.69
CA GLU A 79 24.99 4.52 10.85
C GLU A 79 25.58 4.46 12.27
#